data_AF-E9J820-F1
#
_entry.id   AF-E9J820-F1
#
_cell.length_a   1.000
_cell.length_b   1.000
_cell.length_c   1.000
_cell.angle_alpha   90.00
_cell.angle_beta   90.00
_cell.angle_gamma   90.00
#
_symmetry.space_group_name_H-M   'P 1'
#
loop_
_entity.id
_entity.type
_entity.pdbx_description
1 polymer ?
#
loop_
_entity_poly.entity_id
_entity_poly.type
_entity_poly.pdbx_seq_one_letter_code
_entity_poly.pdbx_strand_id
1 'polypeptide(L)'
;MNQIDMVTDDERRWTRGLYGLPARSGKIKDLSHFDATFFKIHSKQAHAMDPQLRLMLEATYEAIIDAGINPTTARGSRTGVFVGTSISESDEFWLRDPENINGA
;
A
#
# COMPACT_ATOMS: atom_id res chain seq x y z
N MET A 1 17.38 -23.82 -5.76
CA MET A 1 16.39 -22.72 -5.90
C MET A 1 16.63 -22.06 -7.25
N ASN A 2 15.60 -21.94 -8.08
CA ASN A 2 15.72 -21.22 -9.36
C ASN A 2 15.76 -19.72 -9.06
N GLN A 3 16.76 -19.01 -9.58
CA GLN A 3 16.85 -17.56 -9.46
C GLN A 3 15.90 -16.94 -10.49
N ILE A 4 14.76 -16.45 -10.03
CA ILE A 4 13.78 -15.73 -10.86
C ILE A 4 14.04 -14.23 -10.69
N ASP A 5 14.30 -13.54 -11.80
CA ASP A 5 14.36 -12.08 -11.81
C ASP A 5 12.94 -11.51 -11.67
N MET A 6 12.70 -10.76 -10.59
CA MET A 6 11.42 -10.12 -10.31
C MET A 6 11.28 -8.73 -10.96
N VAL A 7 12.33 -8.24 -11.63
CA VAL A 7 12.33 -6.99 -12.38
C VAL A 7 11.73 -7.23 -13.76
N THR A 8 10.73 -6.44 -14.13
CA THR A 8 10.00 -6.58 -15.40
C THR A 8 10.04 -5.30 -16.22
N ASP A 9 9.68 -5.36 -17.51
CA ASP A 9 9.62 -4.23 -18.44
C ASP A 9 8.20 -3.93 -18.98
N ASP A 10 7.18 -4.42 -18.27
CA ASP A 10 5.76 -4.14 -18.55
C ASP A 10 5.33 -2.72 -18.16
N GLU A 11 4.15 -2.31 -18.66
CA GLU A 11 3.60 -0.95 -18.52
C GLU A 11 2.64 -0.80 -17.32
N ARG A 12 2.72 -1.63 -16.28
CA ARG A 12 1.79 -1.60 -15.12
C ARG A 12 1.72 -0.26 -14.38
N ARG A 13 2.69 0.64 -14.58
CA ARG A 13 2.74 1.96 -13.93
C ARG A 13 2.72 3.10 -14.93
N TRP A 14 3.48 2.99 -16.00
CA TRP A 14 3.60 4.00 -17.04
C TRP A 14 4.04 3.34 -18.35
N THR A 15 3.87 4.07 -19.46
CA THR A 15 4.32 3.65 -20.79
C THR A 15 5.82 3.42 -20.82
N ARG A 16 6.26 2.32 -21.44
CA ARG A 16 7.67 1.95 -21.50
C ARG A 16 8.52 3.06 -22.14
N GLY A 17 9.62 3.43 -21.49
CA GLY A 17 10.55 4.44 -21.98
C GLY A 17 10.06 5.89 -21.86
N LEU A 18 8.98 6.12 -21.11
CA LEU A 18 8.47 7.47 -20.80
C LEU A 18 9.62 8.37 -20.31
N TYR A 19 9.77 9.56 -20.92
CA TYR A 19 10.85 10.53 -20.64
C TYR A 19 12.29 9.98 -20.74
N GLY A 20 12.51 8.87 -21.45
CA GLY A 20 13.83 8.22 -21.52
C GLY A 20 14.19 7.42 -20.26
N LEU A 21 13.22 7.13 -19.38
CA LEU A 21 13.43 6.28 -18.21
C LEU A 21 13.79 4.84 -18.62
N PRO A 22 14.54 4.12 -17.77
CA PRO A 22 14.78 2.69 -17.97
C PRO A 22 13.46 1.92 -18.09
N ALA A 23 13.41 0.96 -19.00
CA ALA A 23 12.22 0.13 -19.20
C ALA A 23 11.95 -0.81 -18.01
N ARG A 24 12.98 -1.20 -17.26
CA ARG A 24 12.94 -2.24 -16.23
C ARG A 24 12.76 -1.64 -14.83
N SER A 25 11.82 -2.17 -14.05
CA SER A 25 11.64 -1.85 -12.62
C SER A 25 10.97 -3.00 -11.86
N GLY A 26 11.21 -3.06 -10.54
CA GLY A 26 10.48 -3.98 -9.65
C GLY A 26 9.10 -3.41 -9.33
N LYS A 27 8.05 -4.20 -9.50
CA LYS A 27 6.66 -3.73 -9.36
C LYS A 27 5.85 -4.75 -8.57
N ILE A 28 5.20 -4.30 -7.50
CA ILE A 28 4.19 -5.10 -6.77
C ILE A 28 3.09 -5.50 -7.75
N LYS A 29 2.64 -6.75 -7.65
CA LYS A 29 1.67 -7.36 -8.58
C LYS A 29 0.36 -6.56 -8.63
N ASP A 30 -0.15 -6.18 -7.47
CA ASP A 30 -1.43 -5.50 -7.34
C ASP A 30 -1.38 -4.46 -6.20
N LEU A 31 -2.00 -3.30 -6.42
CA LEU A 31 -2.15 -2.22 -5.43
C LEU A 31 -3.62 -1.86 -5.14
N SER A 32 -4.56 -2.54 -5.81
CA SER A 32 -5.99 -2.24 -5.76
C SER A 32 -6.73 -2.98 -4.65
N HIS A 33 -6.21 -4.14 -4.22
CA HIS A 33 -6.82 -4.96 -3.18
C HIS A 33 -6.61 -4.36 -1.79
N PHE A 34 -7.68 -4.40 -0.98
CA PHE A 34 -7.67 -4.05 0.43
C PHE A 34 -8.97 -4.53 1.12
N ASP A 35 -8.87 -5.26 2.23
CA ASP A 35 -10.03 -5.66 3.04
C ASP A 35 -10.50 -4.52 3.95
N ALA A 36 -11.14 -3.51 3.35
CA ALA A 36 -11.64 -2.34 4.06
C ALA A 36 -12.65 -2.70 5.18
N THR A 37 -13.43 -3.77 5.01
CA THR A 37 -14.44 -4.17 6.00
C THR A 37 -13.79 -4.71 7.26
N PHE A 38 -12.76 -5.55 7.10
CA PHE A 38 -11.98 -6.07 8.22
C PHE A 38 -11.36 -4.94 9.06
N PHE A 39 -10.78 -3.93 8.41
CA PHE A 39 -10.21 -2.76 9.08
C PHE A 39 -11.22 -1.69 9.48
N LYS A 40 -12.53 -1.91 9.24
CA LYS A 40 -13.63 -0.99 9.55
C LYS A 40 -13.47 0.39 8.90
N ILE A 41 -12.99 0.42 7.67
CA ILE A 41 -12.82 1.63 6.86
C ILE A 41 -13.97 1.72 5.85
N HIS A 42 -14.60 2.89 5.74
CA HIS A 42 -15.67 3.10 4.77
C HIS A 42 -15.14 3.06 3.34
N SER A 43 -15.91 2.52 2.38
CA SER A 43 -15.47 2.32 1.00
C SER A 43 -14.91 3.58 0.33
N LYS A 44 -15.57 4.73 0.52
CA LYS A 44 -15.08 6.04 0.01
C LYS A 44 -13.70 6.39 0.59
N GLN A 45 -13.48 6.16 1.88
CA GLN A 45 -12.19 6.43 2.52
C GLN A 45 -11.12 5.47 2.02
N ALA A 46 -11.44 4.18 1.93
CA ALA A 46 -10.54 3.16 1.39
C ALA A 46 -10.12 3.44 -0.06
N HIS A 47 -10.99 4.07 -0.86
CA HIS A 47 -10.66 4.49 -2.22
C HIS A 47 -9.59 5.58 -2.27
N ALA A 48 -9.68 6.55 -1.35
CA ALA A 48 -8.74 7.68 -1.26
C ALA A 48 -7.48 7.39 -0.42
N MET A 49 -7.34 6.18 0.13
CA MET A 49 -6.14 5.81 0.91
C MET A 49 -4.94 5.53 -0.01
N ASP A 50 -3.76 5.96 0.44
CA ASP A 50 -2.49 5.57 -0.18
C ASP A 50 -2.37 4.03 -0.21
N PRO A 51 -2.07 3.40 -1.38
CA PRO A 51 -1.89 1.96 -1.47
C PRO A 51 -0.82 1.38 -0.54
N GLN A 52 0.23 2.14 -0.21
CA GLN A 52 1.25 1.76 0.76
C GLN A 52 0.63 1.55 2.15
N LEU A 53 -0.28 2.44 2.58
CA LEU A 53 -0.97 2.30 3.86
C LEU A 53 -1.92 1.09 3.86
N ARG A 54 -2.65 0.86 2.76
CA ARG A 54 -3.55 -0.30 2.62
C ARG A 54 -2.80 -1.62 2.73
N LEU A 55 -1.72 -1.78 1.96
CA LEU A 55 -0.87 -2.97 2.02
C LEU A 55 -0.19 -3.14 3.38
N MET A 56 0.26 -2.04 4.00
CA MET A 56 0.92 -2.07 5.30
C MET A 56 -0.02 -2.55 6.41
N LEU A 57 -1.30 -2.18 6.38
CA LEU A 57 -2.29 -2.64 7.35
C LEU A 57 -2.45 -4.16 7.32
N GLU A 58 -2.57 -4.74 6.12
CA GLU A 58 -2.66 -6.19 5.93
C GLU A 58 -1.36 -6.89 6.33
N ALA A 59 -0.22 -6.44 5.80
CA ALA A 59 1.08 -7.04 6.09
C ALA A 59 1.44 -6.98 7.59
N THR A 60 1.04 -5.92 8.30
CA THR A 60 1.24 -5.81 9.76
C THR A 60 0.39 -6.83 10.51
N TYR A 61 -0.86 -7.01 10.09
CA TYR A 61 -1.75 -8.01 10.69
C TYR A 61 -1.22 -9.43 10.47
N GLU A 62 -0.79 -9.73 9.24
CA GLU A 62 -0.14 -10.99 8.86
C GLU A 62 1.11 -11.25 9.70
N ALA A 63 2.00 -10.26 9.85
CA ALA A 63 3.24 -10.40 10.62
C ALA A 63 2.99 -10.72 12.10
N ILE A 64 1.95 -10.15 12.71
CA ILE A 64 1.59 -10.46 14.10
C ILE A 64 1.13 -11.92 14.24
N ILE A 65 0.31 -12.39 13.30
CA ILE A 65 -0.20 -13.77 13.31
C ILE A 65 0.91 -14.77 12.97
N ASP A 66 1.80 -14.44 12.03
CA ASP A 66 2.96 -15.25 11.66
C ASP A 66 3.88 -15.49 12.87
N ALA A 67 4.02 -14.48 13.75
CA ALA A 67 4.73 -14.61 15.03
C ALA A 67 3.97 -15.47 16.08
N GLY A 68 2.78 -16.01 15.76
CA GLY A 68 1.93 -16.76 16.68
C GLY A 68 1.26 -15.90 17.75
N ILE A 69 1.23 -14.58 17.58
CA ILE A 69 0.65 -13.64 18.54
C ILE A 69 -0.79 -13.35 18.15
N ASN A 70 -1.72 -13.39 19.11
CA ASN A 70 -3.07 -12.91 18.88
C ASN A 70 -3.07 -11.36 18.83
N PRO A 71 -3.46 -10.71 17.71
CA PRO A 71 -3.39 -9.25 17.57
C PRO A 71 -4.16 -8.47 18.63
N THR A 72 -5.17 -9.08 19.27
CA THR A 72 -5.93 -8.43 20.35
C THR A 72 -5.11 -8.19 21.61
N THR A 73 -4.02 -8.93 21.83
CA THR A 73 -3.15 -8.75 23.01
C THR A 73 -2.26 -7.51 22.90
N ALA A 74 -2.01 -7.03 21.67
CA ALA A 74 -1.29 -5.77 21.46
C ALA A 74 -2.17 -4.55 21.80
N ARG A 75 -3.51 -4.69 21.81
CA ARG A 75 -4.45 -3.59 22.06
C ARG A 75 -4.29 -3.06 23.49
N GLY A 76 -4.03 -1.76 23.62
CA GLY A 76 -3.85 -1.10 24.93
C GLY A 76 -2.50 -1.37 25.60
N SER A 77 -1.61 -2.13 24.95
CA SER A 77 -0.25 -2.34 25.42
C SER A 77 0.66 -1.14 25.10
N ARG A 78 1.91 -1.17 25.59
CA ARG A 78 2.96 -0.19 25.26
C ARG A 78 3.69 -0.53 23.94
N THR A 79 2.97 -1.07 22.95
CA THR A 79 3.54 -1.41 21.64
C THR A 79 3.74 -0.13 20.82
N GLY A 80 4.96 0.10 20.34
CA GLY A 80 5.29 1.19 19.42
C GLY A 80 5.20 0.75 17.96
N VAL A 81 4.93 1.70 17.06
CA VAL A 81 4.94 1.48 15.61
C VAL A 81 5.91 2.48 14.99
N PHE A 82 6.88 1.99 14.23
CA PHE A 82 7.86 2.79 13.50
C PHE A 82 7.81 2.39 12.03
N VAL A 83 7.61 3.36 11.14
CA VAL A 83 7.47 3.14 9.70
C VAL A 83 8.51 3.97 8.96
N GLY A 84 9.34 3.31 8.14
CA GLY A 84 10.21 3.99 7.19
C GLY A 84 9.43 4.31 5.92
N THR A 85 9.27 5.59 5.60
CA THR A 85 8.64 6.07 4.36
C THR A 85 9.47 7.23 3.79
N SER A 86 9.44 7.38 2.47
CA SER A 86 10.20 8.44 1.77
C SER A 86 9.33 9.33 0.89
N ILE A 87 8.26 8.79 0.29
CA ILE A 87 7.43 9.53 -0.67
C ILE A 87 5.96 9.09 -0.50
N SER A 88 5.05 10.06 -0.49
CA SER A 88 3.60 9.84 -0.56
C SER A 88 3.05 10.51 -1.83
N GLU A 89 3.18 9.83 -2.97
CA GLU A 89 2.68 10.33 -4.26
C GLU A 89 1.15 10.34 -4.30
N SER A 90 0.50 9.42 -3.59
CA SER A 90 -0.96 9.33 -3.55
C SER A 90 -1.57 10.54 -2.85
N ASP A 91 -0.96 11.03 -1.77
CA ASP A 91 -1.43 12.23 -1.10
C ASP A 91 -1.34 13.43 -2.04
N GLU A 92 -0.26 13.56 -2.81
CA GLU A 92 -0.16 14.62 -3.84
C GLU A 92 -1.29 14.51 -4.86
N PHE A 93 -1.63 13.29 -5.31
CA PHE A 93 -2.71 13.08 -6.26
C PHE A 93 -4.09 13.44 -5.68
N TRP A 94 -4.41 12.95 -4.48
CA TRP A 94 -5.72 13.17 -3.85
C TRP A 94 -5.92 14.63 -3.39
N LEU A 95 -4.85 15.30 -2.95
CA LEU A 95 -4.92 16.70 -2.49
C LEU A 95 -4.97 17.72 -3.63
N ARG A 96 -4.77 17.31 -4.90
CA ARG A 96 -4.94 18.22 -6.05
C ARG A 96 -6.35 18.76 -6.18
N ASP A 97 -7.35 18.01 -5.70
CA ASP A 97 -8.74 18.44 -5.68
C ASP A 97 -9.45 17.88 -4.43
N PRO A 98 -9.69 18.71 -3.40
CA PRO A 98 -10.31 18.31 -2.15
C PRO A 98 -11.71 17.69 -2.29
N GLU A 99 -12.43 18.00 -3.37
CA GLU A 99 -13.77 17.43 -3.63
C GLU A 99 -13.70 15.91 -3.87
N ASN A 100 -12.56 15.40 -4.36
CA ASN A 100 -12.33 13.96 -4.54
C ASN A 100 -12.21 13.19 -3.22
N ILE A 101 -11.90 13.88 -2.12
CA ILE A 101 -11.77 13.28 -0.78
C ILE A 101 -13.08 13.43 -0.01
N ASN A 102 -13.70 14.61 -0.08
CA ASN A 102 -14.84 14.96 0.75
C ASN A 102 -16.18 14.48 0.17
N GLY A 103 -16.27 14.33 -1.16
CA GLY A 103 -17.47 13.88 -1.87
C GLY A 103 -18.65 14.85 -1.72
N ALA A 104 -19.15 15.35 -2.84
CA ALA A 104 -20.53 15.84 -2.90
C ALA A 104 -21.55 14.73 -2.56
#